data_AF-A0A243PBV3-F1
#
_entry.id   AF-A0A243PBV3-F1
#
_cell.length_a   1.000
_cell.length_b   1.000
_cell.length_c   1.000
_cell.angle_alpha   90.00
_cell.angle_beta   90.00
_cell.angle_gamma   90.00
#
_symmetry.space_group_name_H-M   'P 1'
#
loop_
_entity.id
_entity.type
_entity.pdbx_description
1 polymer ?
#
loop_
_entity_poly.entity_id
_entity_poly.type
_entity_poly.pdbx_seq_one_letter_code
_entity_poly.pdbx_strand_id
1 'polypeptide(L)'
;MQTGRPRRRLTVLCLATLFAFPPSVSAQGAPTAIPSRQGYWWYEAPKPKAEDKAEPDALVKPVIPPMAELATWTPPKIRKLIEEQRDYAATVLTVDAVADFWRLQDFARRKARAFAGVTQIAMLQYPELNSKSANPMVGDARSELTAEKDGIRRAYLRAHAGEFALVMFSRSTCGYCRVQWPIIQRFQEEMGWQVTLMDIDRRPELAERFGVQITPTTMVIRRGSQQRMIIASGVEAYPNLAQMAYQAVRLLRGDIRPEQFMTGPGEDAGFFDALGNGPVSATDPRALGGDLVEISHEPRQ
;
A
#
# COMPACT_ATOMS: atom_id res chain seq x y z
N MET A 1 44.48 20.84 -44.11
CA MET A 1 44.39 20.98 -45.58
C MET A 1 43.64 19.77 -46.14
N GLN A 2 42.80 19.85 -47.18
CA GLN A 2 42.07 20.99 -47.76
C GLN A 2 41.08 20.45 -48.82
N THR A 3 39.80 20.88 -48.81
CA THR A 3 38.86 20.88 -49.98
C THR A 3 38.57 19.54 -50.71
N GLY A 4 37.52 19.39 -51.55
CA GLY A 4 36.41 20.29 -51.88
C GLY A 4 35.47 19.69 -52.95
N ARG A 5 34.32 20.35 -53.22
CA ARG A 5 33.37 19.99 -54.30
C ARG A 5 33.91 20.34 -55.70
N PRO A 6 33.45 19.65 -56.76
CA PRO A 6 32.48 20.25 -57.70
C PRO A 6 31.24 19.33 -57.91
N ARG A 7 30.03 19.74 -58.32
CA ARG A 7 29.54 20.60 -59.45
C ARG A 7 29.80 19.92 -60.84
N ARG A 8 28.92 19.95 -61.86
CA ARG A 8 27.86 20.92 -62.24
C ARG A 8 27.06 20.41 -63.49
N ARG A 9 25.86 20.98 -63.77
CA ARG A 9 25.17 21.13 -65.11
C ARG A 9 24.53 19.85 -65.75
N LEU A 10 23.55 19.90 -66.68
CA LEU A 10 22.70 20.99 -67.27
C LEU A 10 21.28 20.47 -67.72
N THR A 11 20.48 21.38 -68.29
CA THR A 11 19.21 21.28 -69.08
C THR A 11 19.27 20.38 -70.34
N VAL A 12 18.24 20.13 -71.17
CA VAL A 12 16.87 20.72 -71.42
C VAL A 12 15.83 19.56 -71.63
N LEU A 13 14.67 19.56 -72.33
CA LEU A 13 13.90 20.42 -73.28
C LEU A 13 12.39 20.02 -73.27
N CYS A 14 11.45 20.91 -73.64
CA CYS A 14 10.32 20.69 -74.62
C CYS A 14 9.17 21.74 -74.52
N LEU A 15 8.46 21.98 -75.63
CA LEU A 15 7.50 23.08 -75.82
C LEU A 15 6.44 22.77 -76.91
N ALA A 16 5.15 22.74 -76.56
CA ALA A 16 3.94 22.71 -77.42
C ALA A 16 2.68 22.77 -76.51
N THR A 17 1.49 23.28 -76.87
CA THR A 17 0.97 24.04 -78.03
C THR A 17 -0.29 24.83 -77.57
N LEU A 18 -0.71 25.90 -78.28
CA LEU A 18 -1.98 26.62 -78.01
C LEU A 18 -3.13 26.12 -78.90
N PHE A 19 -4.38 26.22 -78.45
CA PHE A 19 -5.55 26.52 -79.31
C PHE A 19 -6.84 26.94 -78.54
N ALA A 20 -7.65 27.78 -79.20
CA ALA A 20 -9.09 28.07 -78.95
C ALA A 20 -9.52 28.94 -77.72
N PHE A 21 -10.77 29.42 -77.78
CA PHE A 21 -11.38 30.54 -77.01
C PHE A 21 -12.79 30.14 -76.45
N PRO A 22 -13.64 31.00 -75.81
CA PRO A 22 -14.46 30.61 -74.66
C PRO A 22 -15.98 30.47 -74.96
N PRO A 23 -16.83 30.25 -73.94
CA PRO A 23 -17.56 31.41 -73.39
C PRO A 23 -17.68 31.43 -71.84
N SER A 24 -18.33 32.47 -71.32
CA SER A 24 -18.25 32.93 -69.91
C SER A 24 -19.30 32.37 -68.95
N VAL A 25 -18.92 32.19 -67.68
CA VAL A 25 -19.82 32.27 -66.51
C VAL A 25 -19.12 33.06 -65.41
N SER A 26 -19.82 34.02 -64.79
CA SER A 26 -19.30 34.81 -63.67
C SER A 26 -19.59 34.16 -62.33
N ALA A 27 -18.56 33.95 -61.51
CA ALA A 27 -18.71 33.67 -60.07
C ALA A 27 -17.73 34.57 -59.30
N GLN A 28 -18.25 35.42 -58.41
CA GLN A 28 -17.42 36.28 -57.58
C GLN A 28 -17.01 35.55 -56.30
N GLY A 29 -15.71 35.51 -56.03
CA GLY A 29 -15.13 35.00 -54.78
C GLY A 29 -13.70 35.50 -54.68
N ALA A 30 -13.46 36.49 -53.81
CA ALA A 30 -12.13 37.07 -53.64
C ALA A 30 -11.14 36.02 -53.09
N PRO A 31 -9.86 36.05 -53.49
CA PRO A 31 -8.86 35.15 -52.94
C PRO A 31 -8.74 35.37 -51.42
N THR A 32 -8.93 34.30 -50.65
CA THR A 32 -8.68 34.32 -49.20
C THR A 32 -7.21 34.58 -48.93
N ALA A 33 -6.88 35.84 -48.64
CA ALA A 33 -5.55 36.24 -48.22
C ALA A 33 -5.18 35.51 -46.93
N ILE A 34 -4.21 34.60 -47.01
CA ILE A 34 -3.66 33.93 -45.84
C ILE A 34 -3.04 35.01 -44.94
N PRO A 35 -3.51 35.21 -43.70
CA PRO A 35 -2.94 36.23 -42.83
C PRO A 35 -1.52 35.83 -42.45
N SER A 36 -0.53 36.51 -43.04
CA SER A 36 0.87 36.35 -42.69
C SER A 36 1.05 36.65 -41.20
N ARG A 37 1.61 35.70 -40.43
CA ARG A 37 1.94 35.91 -39.02
C ARG A 37 3.15 36.85 -38.89
N GLN A 38 2.88 38.14 -38.95
CA GLN A 38 3.83 39.19 -38.63
C GLN A 38 3.96 39.34 -37.10
N GLY A 39 4.87 40.19 -36.65
CA GLY A 39 5.23 40.34 -35.24
C GLY A 39 6.52 41.15 -35.10
N TYR A 40 7.28 40.95 -34.02
CA TYR A 40 8.39 41.82 -33.61
C TYR A 40 9.40 42.21 -34.71
N TRP A 41 9.74 41.27 -35.61
CA TRP A 41 10.68 41.51 -36.72
C TRP A 41 10.13 42.35 -37.88
N TRP A 42 8.84 42.70 -37.85
CA TRP A 42 8.14 43.56 -38.82
C TRP A 42 7.88 44.98 -38.28
N TYR A 43 8.53 45.37 -37.18
CA TYR A 43 8.33 46.64 -36.46
C TYR A 43 6.92 46.85 -35.88
N GLU A 44 6.04 45.85 -35.93
CA GLU A 44 4.87 45.80 -35.06
C GLU A 44 5.34 45.69 -33.60
N ALA A 45 5.22 46.79 -32.86
CA ALA A 45 5.45 46.78 -31.42
C ALA A 45 4.59 45.68 -30.78
N PRO A 46 5.16 44.81 -29.92
CA PRO A 46 4.38 43.76 -29.30
C PRO A 46 3.35 44.46 -28.41
N LYS A 47 2.05 44.21 -28.68
CA LYS A 47 0.97 44.83 -27.91
C LYS A 47 1.30 44.70 -26.42
N PRO A 48 1.29 45.81 -25.64
CA PRO A 48 1.61 45.73 -24.23
C PRO A 48 0.72 44.65 -23.61
N LYS A 49 1.33 43.72 -22.87
CA LYS A 49 0.55 42.71 -22.16
C LYS A 49 -0.44 43.47 -21.28
N ALA A 50 -1.70 43.03 -21.27
CA ALA A 50 -2.62 43.49 -20.26
C ALA A 50 -2.02 43.12 -18.89
N GLU A 51 -1.60 44.15 -18.15
CA GLU A 51 -1.12 44.03 -16.78
C GLU A 51 -2.34 43.85 -15.87
N ASP A 52 -2.92 42.65 -15.93
CA ASP A 52 -3.89 42.17 -14.96
C ASP A 52 -3.84 40.64 -14.88
N LYS A 53 -2.74 40.16 -14.31
CA LYS A 53 -2.78 38.98 -13.44
C LYS A 53 -2.57 39.50 -12.03
N ALA A 54 -3.67 39.64 -11.29
CA ALA A 54 -3.60 39.96 -9.87
C ALA A 54 -2.62 39.02 -9.17
N GLU A 55 -1.78 39.57 -8.29
CA GLU A 55 -0.80 38.80 -7.53
C GLU A 55 -1.56 37.76 -6.67
N PRO A 56 -1.25 36.46 -6.78
CA PRO A 56 -2.08 35.40 -6.19
C PRO A 56 -1.95 35.29 -4.66
N ASP A 57 -1.22 36.21 -4.03
CA ASP A 57 -0.76 36.17 -2.64
C ASP A 57 -1.20 37.42 -1.84
N ALA A 58 -2.23 38.12 -2.33
CA ALA A 58 -2.79 39.29 -1.66
C ALA A 58 -3.40 38.92 -0.29
N LEU A 59 -2.89 39.51 0.79
CA LEU A 59 -3.23 39.18 2.18
C LEU A 59 -4.65 39.60 2.60
N VAL A 60 -5.64 38.83 2.17
CA VAL A 60 -7.03 38.92 2.65
C VAL A 60 -7.10 38.40 4.09
N LYS A 61 -7.47 39.26 5.06
CA LYS A 61 -7.86 38.77 6.40
C LYS A 61 -9.12 37.91 6.25
N PRO A 62 -9.10 36.61 6.59
CA PRO A 62 -10.31 35.80 6.49
C PRO A 62 -11.29 36.22 7.59
N VAL A 63 -12.56 36.35 7.22
CA VAL A 63 -13.62 36.73 8.16
C VAL A 63 -14.01 35.51 8.98
N ILE A 64 -13.71 35.53 10.28
CA ILE A 64 -14.16 34.50 11.23
C ILE A 64 -15.63 34.75 11.56
N PRO A 65 -16.57 33.86 11.14
CA PRO A 65 -17.97 33.98 11.53
C PRO A 65 -18.16 33.59 13.02
N PRO A 66 -19.29 33.96 13.65
CA PRO A 66 -19.54 33.60 15.04
C PRO A 66 -19.52 32.08 15.24
N MET A 67 -19.07 31.64 16.42
CA MET A 67 -18.79 30.23 16.72
C MET A 67 -20.00 29.28 16.53
N ALA A 68 -21.22 29.81 16.60
CA ALA A 68 -22.45 29.07 16.32
C ALA A 68 -22.59 28.67 14.84
N GLU A 69 -22.14 29.52 13.91
CA GLU A 69 -22.13 29.19 12.47
C GLU A 69 -21.04 28.16 12.15
N LEU A 70 -19.85 28.29 12.75
CA LEU A 70 -18.78 27.28 12.62
C LEU A 70 -19.22 25.89 13.11
N ALA A 71 -20.16 25.81 14.06
CA ALA A 71 -20.70 24.55 14.54
C ALA A 71 -21.36 23.73 13.42
N THR A 72 -22.12 24.40 12.53
CA THR A 72 -22.86 23.77 11.42
C THR A 72 -21.98 23.38 10.23
N TRP A 73 -20.75 23.91 10.15
CA TRP A 73 -19.85 23.65 9.03
C TRP A 73 -19.24 22.25 9.06
N THR A 74 -18.98 21.71 7.86
CA THR A 74 -18.32 20.41 7.68
C THR A 74 -16.83 20.50 8.07
N PRO A 75 -16.22 19.41 8.60
CA PRO A 75 -14.81 19.42 9.00
C PRO A 75 -13.82 19.87 7.90
N PRO A 76 -13.97 19.50 6.61
CA PRO A 76 -13.07 19.98 5.56
C PRO A 76 -13.14 21.50 5.32
N LYS A 77 -14.31 22.13 5.51
CA LYS A 77 -14.46 23.59 5.40
C LYS A 77 -13.80 24.32 6.57
N ILE A 78 -13.97 23.78 7.78
CA ILE A 78 -13.32 24.31 9.00
C ILE A 78 -11.80 24.20 8.90
N ARG A 79 -11.26 23.09 8.35
CA ARG A 79 -9.82 22.93 8.11
C ARG A 79 -9.26 24.02 7.21
N LYS A 80 -9.91 24.32 6.08
CA LYS A 80 -9.48 25.39 5.17
C LYS A 80 -9.42 26.76 5.85
N LEU A 81 -10.45 27.13 6.60
CA LEU A 81 -10.45 28.40 7.36
C LEU A 81 -9.32 28.47 8.40
N ILE A 82 -8.97 27.34 9.02
CA ILE A 82 -7.83 27.25 9.95
C ILE A 82 -6.49 27.39 9.23
N GLU A 83 -6.35 26.85 8.02
CA GLU A 83 -5.17 27.00 7.16
C GLU A 83 -5.03 28.46 6.68
N GLU A 84 -6.10 29.05 6.15
CA GLU A 84 -6.19 30.45 5.72
C GLU A 84 -5.85 31.43 6.87
N GLN A 85 -6.42 31.25 8.06
CA GLN A 85 -6.13 32.12 9.21
C GLN A 85 -4.73 31.87 9.81
N ARG A 86 -4.17 30.65 9.71
CA ARG A 86 -2.79 30.36 10.11
C ARG A 86 -1.82 31.16 9.23
N ASP A 87 -2.01 31.12 7.92
CA ASP A 87 -1.08 31.70 6.96
C ASP A 87 -1.18 33.24 6.96
N TYR A 88 -2.38 33.80 7.19
CA TYR A 88 -2.57 35.21 7.52
C TYR A 88 -1.90 35.61 8.84
N ALA A 89 -2.02 34.81 9.91
CA ALA A 89 -1.38 35.12 11.19
C ALA A 89 0.16 35.01 11.15
N ALA A 90 0.70 34.08 10.37
CA ALA A 90 2.14 33.89 10.19
C ALA A 90 2.82 34.97 9.34
N THR A 91 2.06 35.65 8.47
CA THR A 91 2.55 36.76 7.63
C THR A 91 2.39 38.12 8.29
N VAL A 92 1.26 38.34 8.99
CA VAL A 92 0.97 39.63 9.66
C VAL A 92 1.58 39.74 11.07
N LEU A 93 1.81 38.61 11.76
CA LEU A 93 2.50 38.50 13.06
C LEU A 93 1.95 39.39 14.19
N THR A 94 0.70 39.84 14.10
CA THR A 94 0.04 40.62 15.17
C THR A 94 -0.61 39.72 16.22
N VAL A 95 -0.66 40.21 17.46
CA VAL A 95 -1.31 39.51 18.59
C VAL A 95 -2.77 39.18 18.28
N ASP A 96 -3.50 40.07 17.61
CA ASP A 96 -4.90 39.86 17.25
C ASP A 96 -5.08 38.76 16.19
N ALA A 97 -4.24 38.71 15.16
CA ALA A 97 -4.30 37.65 14.14
C ALA A 97 -3.95 36.28 14.73
N VAL A 98 -2.97 36.23 15.64
CA VAL A 98 -2.61 35.01 16.38
C VAL A 98 -3.72 34.61 17.36
N ALA A 99 -4.37 35.56 18.04
CA ALA A 99 -5.53 35.28 18.89
C ALA A 99 -6.74 34.77 18.09
N ASP A 100 -7.00 35.33 16.91
CA ASP A 100 -8.02 34.87 15.95
C ASP A 100 -7.76 33.43 15.48
N PHE A 101 -6.50 33.08 15.19
CA PHE A 101 -6.11 31.69 14.92
C PHE A 101 -6.38 30.77 16.13
N TRP A 102 -5.98 31.17 17.34
CA TRP A 102 -6.19 30.35 18.54
C TRP A 102 -7.66 30.20 18.93
N ARG A 103 -8.54 31.16 18.59
CA ARG A 103 -10.01 31.02 18.73
C ARG A 103 -10.54 29.88 17.86
N LEU A 104 -10.12 29.78 16.60
CA LEU A 104 -10.48 28.67 15.71
C LEU A 104 -9.91 27.33 16.18
N GLN A 105 -8.66 27.31 16.66
CA GLN A 105 -8.04 26.11 17.23
C GLN A 105 -8.76 25.65 18.50
N ASP A 106 -9.16 26.55 19.39
CA ASP A 106 -9.91 26.19 20.59
C ASP A 106 -11.31 25.65 20.26
N PHE A 107 -11.98 26.20 19.25
CA PHE A 107 -13.22 25.63 18.72
C PHE A 107 -13.01 24.20 18.18
N ALA A 108 -11.96 23.97 17.37
CA ALA A 108 -11.62 22.64 16.86
C ALA A 108 -11.29 21.65 18.00
N ARG A 109 -10.51 22.10 19.00
CA ARG A 109 -10.16 21.35 20.22
C ARG A 109 -11.40 20.96 21.03
N ARG A 110 -12.37 21.87 21.20
CA ARG A 110 -13.66 21.58 21.85
C ARG A 110 -14.49 20.56 21.06
N LYS A 111 -14.59 20.72 19.74
CA LYS A 111 -15.32 19.79 18.85
C LYS A 111 -14.69 18.38 18.87
N ALA A 112 -13.35 18.30 18.89
CA ALA A 112 -12.61 17.04 19.07
C ALA A 112 -12.82 16.41 20.46
N ARG A 113 -12.82 17.21 21.54
CA ARG A 113 -13.07 16.70 22.91
C ARG A 113 -14.49 16.15 23.08
N ALA A 114 -15.48 16.78 22.45
CA ALA A 114 -16.86 16.32 22.40
C ALA A 114 -16.98 15.03 21.58
N PHE A 115 -16.37 14.97 20.39
CA PHE A 115 -16.33 13.75 19.57
C PHE A 115 -15.73 12.58 20.36
N ALA A 116 -14.57 12.76 21.01
CA ALA A 116 -13.96 11.72 21.84
C ALA A 116 -14.84 11.25 23.01
N GLY A 117 -15.72 12.11 23.54
CA GLY A 117 -16.74 11.73 24.51
C GLY A 117 -17.82 10.83 23.92
N VAL A 118 -18.34 11.17 22.74
CA VAL A 118 -19.32 10.35 22.01
C VAL A 118 -18.71 9.02 21.56
N THR A 119 -17.47 9.02 21.07
CA THR A 119 -16.74 7.78 20.70
C THR A 119 -16.61 6.82 21.89
N GLN A 120 -16.35 7.34 23.10
CA GLN A 120 -16.29 6.50 24.31
C GLN A 120 -17.66 5.92 24.71
N ILE A 121 -18.78 6.59 24.37
CA ILE A 121 -20.13 6.03 24.55
C ILE A 121 -20.41 4.98 23.47
N ALA A 122 -20.09 5.27 22.20
CA ALA A 122 -20.26 4.33 21.09
C ALA A 122 -19.47 3.04 21.31
N MET A 123 -18.21 3.10 21.77
CA MET A 123 -17.39 1.92 22.11
C MET A 123 -17.93 1.10 23.30
N LEU A 124 -18.93 1.59 24.05
CA LEU A 124 -19.64 0.85 25.10
C LEU A 124 -21.00 0.30 24.62
N GLN A 125 -21.62 0.96 23.63
CA GLN A 125 -22.86 0.50 23.00
C GLN A 125 -22.63 -0.55 21.90
N TYR A 126 -21.46 -0.53 21.27
CA TYR A 126 -21.05 -1.38 20.15
C TYR A 126 -19.72 -2.10 20.49
N PRO A 127 -19.74 -3.19 21.30
CA PRO A 127 -18.54 -3.91 21.71
C PRO A 127 -17.72 -4.50 20.54
N GLU A 128 -18.38 -4.75 19.41
CA GLU A 128 -17.81 -5.22 18.14
C GLU A 128 -16.96 -4.15 17.43
N LEU A 129 -17.01 -2.89 17.86
CA LEU A 129 -16.14 -1.81 17.38
C LEU A 129 -14.96 -1.52 18.33
N ASN A 130 -14.84 -2.26 19.43
CA ASN A 130 -13.97 -1.94 20.55
C ASN A 130 -12.91 -3.02 20.78
N SER A 131 -11.67 -2.77 20.33
CA SER A 131 -10.53 -3.71 20.45
C SER A 131 -10.23 -4.19 21.89
N LYS A 132 -10.70 -3.48 22.91
CA LYS A 132 -10.56 -3.87 24.34
C LYS A 132 -11.44 -5.05 24.75
N SER A 133 -12.45 -5.42 23.94
CA SER A 133 -13.28 -6.62 24.19
C SER A 133 -12.50 -7.89 23.84
N ALA A 134 -11.79 -7.88 22.70
CA ALA A 134 -11.01 -9.02 22.21
C ALA A 134 -9.58 -9.10 22.77
N ASN A 135 -8.98 -7.98 23.21
CA ASN A 135 -7.69 -7.96 23.90
C ASN A 135 -7.77 -7.14 25.20
N PRO A 136 -7.77 -7.78 26.40
CA PRO A 136 -7.88 -7.10 27.68
C PRO A 136 -6.63 -6.27 27.99
N MET A 137 -6.80 -5.24 28.83
CA MET A 137 -5.69 -4.35 29.23
C MET A 137 -5.02 -4.76 30.56
N VAL A 138 -5.69 -5.57 31.38
CA VAL A 138 -5.21 -6.02 32.70
C VAL A 138 -4.18 -7.14 32.54
N GLY A 139 -3.08 -7.09 33.31
CA GLY A 139 -1.96 -8.03 33.19
C GLY A 139 -2.38 -9.50 33.33
N ASP A 140 -3.12 -9.83 34.38
CA ASP A 140 -3.52 -11.22 34.68
C ASP A 140 -4.44 -11.78 33.60
N ALA A 141 -5.44 -11.00 33.17
CA ALA A 141 -6.35 -11.36 32.08
C ALA A 141 -5.64 -11.54 30.73
N ARG A 142 -4.57 -10.76 30.47
CA ARG A 142 -3.71 -10.96 29.29
C ARG A 142 -2.87 -12.23 29.41
N SER A 143 -2.41 -12.57 30.60
CA SER A 143 -1.66 -13.80 30.87
C SER A 143 -2.53 -15.03 30.61
N GLU A 144 -3.76 -15.04 31.13
CA GLU A 144 -4.71 -16.13 30.93
C GLU A 144 -5.09 -16.30 29.46
N LEU A 145 -5.48 -15.21 28.77
CA LEU A 145 -5.79 -15.25 27.33
C LEU A 145 -4.60 -15.71 26.48
N THR A 146 -3.37 -15.41 26.91
CA THR A 146 -2.15 -15.91 26.24
C THR A 146 -1.97 -17.41 26.49
N ALA A 147 -2.21 -17.89 27.71
CA ALA A 147 -2.14 -19.31 28.05
C ALA A 147 -3.22 -20.13 27.31
N GLU A 148 -4.43 -19.58 27.17
CA GLU A 148 -5.52 -20.16 26.37
C GLU A 148 -5.13 -20.26 24.89
N LYS A 149 -4.70 -19.15 24.28
CA LYS A 149 -4.24 -19.13 22.86
C LYS A 149 -3.08 -20.09 22.61
N ASP A 150 -2.12 -20.17 23.55
CA ASP A 150 -1.02 -21.14 23.50
C ASP A 150 -1.48 -22.59 23.75
N GLY A 151 -2.59 -22.80 24.46
CA GLY A 151 -3.29 -24.08 24.60
C GLY A 151 -3.91 -24.53 23.28
N ILE A 152 -4.75 -23.68 22.67
CA ILE A 152 -5.40 -23.89 21.37
C ILE A 152 -4.34 -24.17 20.29
N ARG A 153 -3.28 -23.34 20.23
CA ARG A 153 -2.17 -23.49 19.29
C ARG A 153 -1.47 -24.85 19.41
N ARG A 154 -1.12 -25.27 20.64
CA ARG A 154 -0.47 -26.56 20.89
C ARG A 154 -1.39 -27.75 20.60
N ALA A 155 -2.67 -27.66 20.95
CA ALA A 155 -3.64 -28.71 20.66
C ALA A 155 -3.80 -28.93 19.14
N TYR A 156 -3.99 -27.85 18.38
CA TYR A 156 -4.11 -27.89 16.92
C TYR A 156 -2.81 -28.38 16.25
N LEU A 157 -1.63 -27.92 16.68
CA LEU A 157 -0.36 -28.40 16.13
C LEU A 157 -0.14 -29.90 16.39
N ARG A 158 -0.44 -30.39 17.60
CA ARG A 158 -0.33 -31.82 17.95
C ARG A 158 -1.28 -32.68 17.13
N ALA A 159 -2.53 -32.24 16.94
CA ALA A 159 -3.52 -32.97 16.13
C ALA A 159 -3.05 -33.21 14.68
N HIS A 160 -2.30 -32.26 14.11
CA HIS A 160 -1.83 -32.31 12.72
C HIS A 160 -0.36 -32.74 12.56
N ALA A 161 0.29 -33.24 13.62
CA ALA A 161 1.66 -33.75 13.60
C ALA A 161 1.88 -34.94 12.63
N GLY A 162 0.81 -35.64 12.24
CA GLY A 162 0.82 -36.67 11.20
C GLY A 162 0.70 -36.15 9.77
N GLU A 163 0.20 -34.92 9.55
CA GLU A 163 0.07 -34.30 8.23
C GLU A 163 1.31 -33.49 7.81
N PHE A 164 2.13 -33.01 8.77
CA PHE A 164 3.20 -32.04 8.53
C PHE A 164 4.53 -32.40 9.20
N ALA A 165 5.61 -31.77 8.73
CA ALA A 165 6.94 -31.84 9.34
C ALA A 165 7.67 -30.49 9.24
N LEU A 166 8.68 -30.28 10.09
CA LEU A 166 9.61 -29.16 9.95
C LEU A 166 10.94 -29.61 9.32
N VAL A 167 11.47 -28.79 8.41
CA VAL A 167 12.83 -28.94 7.87
C VAL A 167 13.62 -27.67 8.18
N MET A 168 14.77 -27.81 8.84
CA MET A 168 15.76 -26.73 8.93
C MET A 168 16.90 -26.98 7.94
N PHE A 169 17.16 -26.02 7.08
CA PHE A 169 18.30 -26.00 6.17
C PHE A 169 19.46 -25.24 6.80
N SER A 170 20.66 -25.81 6.70
CA SER A 170 21.87 -25.38 7.42
C SER A 170 23.13 -25.56 6.55
N ARG A 171 24.21 -24.88 6.92
CA ARG A 171 25.56 -25.06 6.35
C ARG A 171 26.55 -25.40 7.45
N SER A 172 27.62 -26.10 7.13
CA SER A 172 28.72 -26.44 8.03
C SER A 172 29.35 -25.22 8.72
N THR A 173 29.46 -24.11 7.99
CA THR A 173 30.02 -22.82 8.47
C THR A 173 29.03 -21.97 9.27
N CYS A 174 27.75 -22.36 9.33
CA CYS A 174 26.67 -21.56 9.90
C CYS A 174 26.68 -21.55 11.45
N GLY A 175 27.24 -20.49 12.05
CA GLY A 175 27.22 -20.30 13.50
C GLY A 175 25.79 -20.25 14.08
N TYR A 176 24.91 -19.48 13.44
CA TYR A 176 23.51 -19.31 13.85
C TYR A 176 22.67 -20.59 13.81
N CYS A 177 23.00 -21.53 12.91
CA CYS A 177 22.30 -22.81 12.82
C CYS A 177 22.45 -23.65 14.10
N ARG A 178 23.58 -23.51 14.82
CA ARG A 178 23.78 -24.17 16.13
C ARG A 178 22.92 -23.55 17.25
N VAL A 179 22.54 -22.28 17.12
CA VAL A 179 21.65 -21.59 18.06
C VAL A 179 20.18 -21.94 17.76
N GLN A 180 19.82 -22.03 16.48
CA GLN A 180 18.45 -22.35 16.09
C GLN A 180 18.06 -23.81 16.36
N TRP A 181 18.98 -24.76 16.16
CA TRP A 181 18.64 -26.20 16.22
C TRP A 181 17.98 -26.64 17.54
N PRO A 182 18.47 -26.29 18.75
CA PRO A 182 17.79 -26.61 20.00
C PRO A 182 16.37 -26.05 20.13
N ILE A 183 16.07 -24.90 19.50
CA ILE A 183 14.73 -24.30 19.51
C ILE A 183 13.74 -25.18 18.72
N ILE A 184 14.20 -25.80 17.62
CA ILE A 184 13.39 -26.70 16.80
C ILE A 184 13.32 -28.10 17.43
N GLN A 185 14.36 -28.57 18.13
CA GLN A 185 14.28 -29.78 18.97
C GLN A 185 13.22 -29.63 20.07
N ARG A 186 13.17 -28.49 20.75
CA ARG A 186 12.08 -28.19 21.71
C ARG A 186 10.70 -28.23 21.04
N PHE A 187 10.58 -27.82 19.78
CA PHE A 187 9.32 -27.92 19.03
C PHE A 187 8.97 -29.38 18.70
N GLN A 188 9.95 -30.21 18.32
CA GLN A 188 9.79 -31.66 18.17
C GLN A 188 9.23 -32.30 19.44
N GLU A 189 9.85 -32.00 20.59
CA GLU A 189 9.49 -32.54 21.90
C GLU A 189 8.10 -32.07 22.38
N GLU A 190 7.79 -30.77 22.31
CA GLU A 190 6.50 -30.25 22.78
C GLU A 190 5.32 -30.57 21.84
N MET A 191 5.55 -30.76 20.53
CA MET A 191 4.47 -30.93 19.55
C MET A 191 4.34 -32.36 19.01
N GLY A 192 5.33 -33.24 19.23
CA GLY A 192 5.35 -34.59 18.65
C GLY A 192 5.62 -34.63 17.14
N TRP A 193 6.12 -33.53 16.57
CA TRP A 193 6.32 -33.37 15.13
C TRP A 193 7.59 -34.06 14.61
N GLN A 194 7.56 -34.52 13.36
CA GLN A 194 8.79 -34.88 12.66
C GLN A 194 9.58 -33.60 12.34
N VAL A 195 10.84 -33.57 12.78
CA VAL A 195 11.81 -32.51 12.48
C VAL A 195 13.01 -33.11 11.74
N THR A 196 13.58 -32.37 10.79
CA THR A 196 14.71 -32.84 9.98
C THR A 196 15.74 -31.72 9.73
N LEU A 197 17.01 -32.01 10.02
CA LEU A 197 18.13 -31.12 9.72
C LEU A 197 18.74 -31.50 8.36
N MET A 198 18.75 -30.55 7.41
CA MET A 198 19.41 -30.68 6.12
C MET A 198 20.66 -29.80 6.09
N ASP A 199 21.79 -30.41 5.72
CA ASP A 199 23.07 -29.74 5.43
C ASP A 199 23.17 -29.53 3.92
N ILE A 200 23.04 -28.27 3.46
CA ILE A 200 23.05 -27.94 2.04
C ILE A 200 24.46 -27.87 1.44
N ASP A 201 25.53 -27.88 2.26
CA ASP A 201 26.88 -28.03 1.74
C ASP A 201 27.13 -29.47 1.24
N ARG A 202 26.38 -30.45 1.79
CA ARG A 202 26.39 -31.86 1.37
C ARG A 202 25.35 -32.18 0.30
N ARG A 203 24.36 -31.31 0.11
CA ARG A 203 23.18 -31.51 -0.75
C ARG A 203 22.75 -30.19 -1.41
N PRO A 204 23.57 -29.62 -2.31
CA PRO A 204 23.27 -28.34 -2.96
C PRO A 204 21.98 -28.39 -3.80
N GLU A 205 21.62 -29.56 -4.34
CA GLU A 205 20.39 -29.78 -5.11
C GLU A 205 19.12 -29.54 -4.28
N LEU A 206 19.20 -29.71 -2.95
CA LEU A 206 18.10 -29.37 -2.05
C LEU A 206 17.99 -27.86 -1.80
N ALA A 207 19.10 -27.11 -1.83
CA ALA A 207 19.05 -25.66 -1.71
C ALA A 207 18.32 -25.04 -2.90
N GLU A 208 18.66 -25.47 -4.12
CA GLU A 208 18.00 -25.02 -5.35
C GLU A 208 16.52 -25.45 -5.38
N ARG A 209 16.21 -26.74 -5.20
CA ARG A 209 14.82 -27.24 -5.22
C ARG A 209 13.92 -26.58 -4.17
N PHE A 210 14.47 -26.12 -3.04
CA PHE A 210 13.71 -25.45 -1.98
C PHE A 210 13.87 -23.92 -1.95
N GLY A 211 14.65 -23.32 -2.85
CA GLY A 211 14.86 -21.87 -2.90
C GLY A 211 15.65 -21.30 -1.71
N VAL A 212 16.48 -22.11 -1.07
CA VAL A 212 17.17 -21.76 0.18
C VAL A 212 18.46 -20.97 -0.08
N GLN A 213 18.35 -19.65 -0.05
CA GLN A 213 19.47 -18.74 -0.23
C GLN A 213 20.25 -18.48 1.08
N ILE A 214 19.55 -18.47 2.22
CA ILE A 214 20.06 -18.07 3.56
C ILE A 214 19.96 -19.26 4.53
N THR A 215 20.86 -19.36 5.50
CA THR A 215 20.80 -20.36 6.57
C THR A 215 21.04 -19.76 7.96
N PRO A 216 20.32 -20.18 9.02
CA PRO A 216 19.28 -21.20 8.98
C PRO A 216 18.00 -20.72 8.29
N THR A 217 17.33 -21.61 7.55
CA THR A 217 15.97 -21.40 7.03
C THR A 217 15.12 -22.57 7.51
N THR A 218 13.95 -22.28 8.09
CA THR A 218 13.02 -23.31 8.59
C THR A 218 11.72 -23.29 7.79
N MET A 219 11.29 -24.46 7.33
CA MET A 219 10.06 -24.64 6.56
C MET A 219 9.11 -25.64 7.23
N VAL A 220 7.81 -25.39 7.12
CA VAL A 220 6.76 -26.42 7.22
C VAL A 220 6.62 -27.10 5.85
N ILE A 221 6.55 -28.43 5.83
CA ILE A 221 6.22 -29.23 4.65
C ILE A 221 5.01 -30.13 4.92
N ARG A 222 4.13 -30.32 3.93
CA ARG A 222 2.97 -31.22 4.05
C ARG A 222 3.30 -32.62 3.48
N ARG A 223 2.92 -33.66 4.21
CA ARG A 223 3.07 -35.06 3.80
C ARG A 223 2.24 -35.34 2.54
N GLY A 224 2.84 -36.03 1.56
CA GLY A 224 2.15 -36.42 0.32
C GLY A 224 1.90 -35.28 -0.69
N SER A 225 2.40 -34.07 -0.46
CA SER A 225 2.18 -32.90 -1.32
C SER A 225 3.51 -32.17 -1.61
N GLN A 226 3.52 -31.26 -2.60
CA GLN A 226 4.61 -30.27 -2.74
C GLN A 226 4.36 -28.99 -1.92
N GLN A 227 3.19 -28.88 -1.27
CA GLN A 227 2.85 -27.78 -0.36
C GLN A 227 3.89 -27.62 0.76
N ARG A 228 4.48 -26.42 0.84
CA ARG A 228 5.51 -26.02 1.80
C ARG A 228 5.45 -24.52 2.06
N MET A 229 5.92 -24.08 3.22
CA MET A 229 6.00 -22.65 3.57
C MET A 229 7.24 -22.38 4.43
N ILE A 230 7.97 -21.30 4.14
CA ILE A 230 9.03 -20.80 5.03
C ILE A 230 8.36 -20.16 6.25
N ILE A 231 8.73 -20.61 7.45
CA ILE A 231 8.24 -20.07 8.72
C ILE A 231 9.28 -19.25 9.47
N ALA A 232 10.57 -19.41 9.15
CA ALA A 232 11.66 -18.58 9.66
C ALA A 232 12.82 -18.52 8.67
N SER A 233 13.45 -17.35 8.54
CA SER A 233 14.71 -17.13 7.80
C SER A 233 15.65 -16.35 8.72
N GLY A 234 16.74 -16.99 9.15
CA GLY A 234 17.53 -16.57 10.30
C GLY A 234 17.14 -17.29 11.60
N VAL A 235 17.66 -16.80 12.73
CA VAL A 235 17.35 -17.31 14.08
C VAL A 235 15.99 -16.75 14.51
N GLU A 236 15.14 -17.60 15.10
CA GLU A 236 13.80 -17.25 15.54
C GLU A 236 13.47 -17.89 16.89
N ALA A 237 12.84 -17.12 17.77
CA ALA A 237 12.45 -17.51 19.11
C ALA A 237 11.30 -18.52 19.11
N TYR A 238 11.29 -19.41 20.10
CA TYR A 238 10.31 -20.50 20.22
C TYR A 238 8.83 -20.07 20.06
N PRO A 239 8.35 -18.96 20.66
CA PRO A 239 6.94 -18.57 20.53
C PRO A 239 6.55 -18.18 19.10
N ASN A 240 7.42 -17.45 18.39
CA ASN A 240 7.13 -17.06 17.01
C ASN A 240 7.31 -18.24 16.04
N LEU A 241 8.29 -19.12 16.26
CA LEU A 241 8.40 -20.38 15.52
C LEU A 241 7.12 -21.21 15.63
N ALA A 242 6.55 -21.31 16.84
CA ALA A 242 5.29 -22.02 17.07
C ALA A 242 4.07 -21.31 16.45
N GLN A 243 4.02 -19.98 16.50
CA GLN A 243 2.95 -19.19 15.86
C GLN A 243 3.01 -19.31 14.33
N MET A 244 4.18 -19.15 13.72
CA MET A 244 4.35 -19.26 12.27
C MET A 244 4.10 -20.69 11.77
N ALA A 245 4.48 -21.72 12.54
CA ALA A 245 4.10 -23.11 12.24
C ALA A 245 2.57 -23.31 12.26
N TYR A 246 1.87 -22.73 13.24
CA TYR A 246 0.41 -22.80 13.35
C TYR A 246 -0.27 -22.15 12.14
N GLN A 247 0.08 -20.91 11.79
CA GLN A 247 -0.51 -20.22 10.63
C GLN A 247 -0.18 -20.92 9.30
N ALA A 248 1.04 -21.44 9.14
CA ALA A 248 1.43 -22.20 7.97
C ALA A 248 0.61 -23.50 7.82
N VAL A 249 0.34 -24.23 8.91
CA VAL A 249 -0.53 -25.42 8.86
C VAL A 249 -1.95 -25.03 8.44
N ARG A 250 -2.54 -24.00 9.07
CA ARG A 250 -3.88 -23.53 8.71
C ARG A 250 -3.97 -23.15 7.23
N LEU A 251 -3.02 -22.35 6.75
CA LEU A 251 -2.99 -21.89 5.35
C LEU A 251 -2.78 -23.04 4.36
N LEU A 252 -1.88 -23.99 4.65
CA LEU A 252 -1.61 -25.13 3.76
C LEU A 252 -2.71 -26.21 3.78
N ARG A 253 -3.60 -26.22 4.80
CA ARG A 253 -4.82 -27.04 4.80
C ARG A 253 -6.00 -26.36 4.11
N GLY A 254 -6.02 -25.03 4.06
CA GLY A 254 -7.16 -24.22 3.60
C GLY A 254 -8.08 -23.75 4.73
N ASP A 255 -7.68 -23.95 5.99
CA ASP A 255 -8.43 -23.57 7.19
C ASP A 255 -8.46 -22.02 7.40
N ILE A 256 -7.60 -21.28 6.68
CA ILE A 256 -7.59 -19.81 6.57
C ILE A 256 -7.19 -19.37 5.16
N ARG A 257 -7.58 -18.14 4.79
CA ARG A 257 -7.06 -17.45 3.61
C ARG A 257 -5.79 -16.62 3.92
N PRO A 258 -4.99 -16.20 2.91
CA PRO A 258 -3.82 -15.35 3.12
C PRO A 258 -4.09 -14.04 3.89
N GLU A 259 -5.27 -13.42 3.73
CA GLU A 259 -5.62 -12.20 4.46
C GLU A 259 -5.78 -12.44 5.98
N GLN A 260 -6.06 -13.67 6.38
CA GLN A 260 -6.26 -14.09 7.77
C GLN A 260 -4.97 -14.66 8.41
N PHE A 261 -3.82 -14.57 7.73
CA PHE A 261 -2.56 -15.15 8.22
C PHE A 261 -2.09 -14.59 9.58
N MET A 262 -2.61 -13.44 10.01
CA MET A 262 -2.33 -12.83 11.32
C MET A 262 -3.39 -13.11 12.39
N THR A 263 -4.52 -13.75 12.06
CA THR A 263 -5.63 -14.02 12.99
C THR A 263 -5.21 -15.08 14.02
N GLY A 264 -5.31 -14.75 15.30
CA GLY A 264 -4.79 -15.57 16.39
C GLY A 264 -5.59 -16.87 16.64
N PRO A 265 -5.05 -17.79 17.46
CA PRO A 265 -5.75 -19.01 17.84
C PRO A 265 -7.08 -18.67 18.54
N GLY A 266 -8.20 -19.15 18.00
CA GLY A 266 -9.53 -18.86 18.56
C GLY A 266 -10.07 -17.45 18.27
N GLU A 267 -9.41 -16.65 17.41
CA GLU A 267 -9.90 -15.32 17.00
C GLU A 267 -10.71 -15.34 15.69
N ASP A 268 -11.06 -16.53 15.19
CA ASP A 268 -11.77 -16.75 13.93
C ASP A 268 -13.17 -16.13 13.96
N ALA A 269 -13.54 -15.39 12.91
CA ALA A 269 -14.71 -14.50 12.86
C ALA A 269 -14.78 -13.43 13.98
N GLY A 270 -13.70 -13.23 14.76
CA GLY A 270 -13.61 -12.22 15.81
C GLY A 270 -13.16 -10.84 15.31
N PHE A 271 -12.99 -9.89 16.23
CA PHE A 271 -12.59 -8.50 15.93
C PHE A 271 -11.28 -8.37 15.14
N PHE A 272 -10.36 -9.33 15.30
CA PHE A 272 -9.06 -9.37 14.61
C PHE A 272 -9.03 -10.36 13.43
N ASP A 273 -10.16 -10.96 13.05
CA ASP A 273 -10.29 -11.66 11.77
C ASP A 273 -10.49 -10.64 10.65
N ALA A 274 -9.52 -10.58 9.72
CA ALA A 274 -9.59 -9.70 8.56
C ALA A 274 -10.86 -9.92 7.72
N LEU A 275 -11.46 -11.11 7.74
CA LEU A 275 -12.63 -11.50 6.96
C LEU A 275 -13.89 -11.75 7.82
N GLY A 276 -13.86 -11.38 9.11
CA GLY A 276 -14.98 -11.57 10.04
C GLY A 276 -16.17 -10.66 9.74
N ASN A 277 -15.90 -9.37 9.47
CA ASN A 277 -16.94 -8.35 9.21
C ASN A 277 -17.27 -8.15 7.71
N GLY A 278 -16.85 -9.07 6.83
CA GLY A 278 -17.10 -9.03 5.38
C GLY A 278 -15.83 -9.04 4.51
N PRO A 279 -15.96 -8.81 3.19
CA PRO A 279 -14.83 -8.80 2.26
C PRO A 279 -14.03 -7.50 2.36
N VAL A 280 -12.70 -7.61 2.52
CA VAL A 280 -11.78 -6.45 2.58
C VAL A 280 -11.27 -5.97 1.21
N SER A 281 -11.59 -6.70 0.14
CA SER A 281 -11.23 -6.35 -1.24
C SER A 281 -12.42 -6.55 -2.17
N ALA A 282 -12.51 -5.73 -3.23
CA ALA A 282 -13.42 -5.98 -4.34
C ALA A 282 -13.04 -7.24 -5.15
N THR A 283 -11.84 -7.80 -4.94
CA THR A 283 -11.39 -9.07 -5.54
C THR A 283 -11.75 -10.30 -4.70
N ASP A 284 -12.52 -10.14 -3.62
CA ASP A 284 -12.87 -11.26 -2.73
C ASP A 284 -13.82 -12.25 -3.44
N PRO A 285 -13.55 -13.57 -3.42
CA PRO A 285 -14.48 -14.56 -3.99
C PRO A 285 -15.89 -14.49 -3.39
N ARG A 286 -16.06 -14.06 -2.13
CA ARG A 286 -17.37 -13.81 -1.50
C ARG A 286 -18.12 -12.60 -2.10
N ALA A 287 -17.39 -11.64 -2.67
CA ALA A 287 -17.96 -10.48 -3.37
C ALA A 287 -18.19 -10.73 -4.87
N LEU A 288 -17.44 -11.67 -5.46
CA LEU A 288 -17.47 -11.98 -6.90
C LEU A 288 -18.22 -13.28 -7.26
N GLY A 289 -18.54 -14.14 -6.28
CA GLY A 289 -19.20 -15.43 -6.51
C GLY A 289 -18.30 -16.50 -7.16
N GLY A 290 -16.98 -16.35 -7.05
CA GLY A 290 -15.98 -17.24 -7.66
C GLY A 290 -15.34 -18.22 -6.67
N ASP A 291 -14.72 -19.28 -7.19
CA ASP A 291 -14.03 -20.30 -6.40
C ASP A 291 -12.59 -19.90 -6.00
N LEU A 292 -11.97 -20.66 -5.10
CA LEU A 292 -10.72 -20.31 -4.41
C LEU A 292 -9.47 -20.47 -5.31
N VAL A 293 -8.55 -19.50 -5.18
CA VAL A 293 -7.31 -19.42 -5.99
C VAL A 293 -6.22 -20.35 -5.43
N GLU A 294 -5.62 -21.17 -6.28
CA GLU A 294 -4.45 -21.99 -5.94
C GLU A 294 -3.19 -21.13 -5.68
N ILE A 295 -2.50 -21.40 -4.57
CA ILE A 295 -1.19 -20.78 -4.27
C ILE A 295 -0.07 -21.68 -4.83
N SER A 296 0.01 -21.76 -6.15
CA SER A 296 1.07 -22.47 -6.88
C SER A 296 2.30 -21.59 -7.06
N HIS A 297 3.28 -21.76 -6.16
CA HIS A 297 4.49 -20.94 -6.14
C HIS A 297 5.55 -21.47 -7.13
N GLU A 298 5.34 -21.23 -8.43
CA GLU A 298 6.38 -21.49 -9.43
C GLU A 298 7.63 -20.62 -9.19
N PRO A 299 8.85 -21.15 -9.41
CA PRO A 299 10.06 -20.36 -9.38
C PRO A 299 10.10 -19.45 -10.62
N ARG A 300 10.33 -18.15 -10.40
CA ARG A 300 10.57 -17.20 -11.49
C ARG A 300 11.91 -17.52 -12.14
N GLN A 301 11.88 -17.83 -13.44
CA GLN A 301 13.05 -18.00 -14.30
C GLN A 301 13.80 -16.67 -14.48
#